data_AF-G4Z003-F1
#
_entry.id   AF-G4Z003-F1
#
_cell.length_a   1.000
_cell.length_b   1.000
_cell.length_c   1.000
_cell.angle_alpha   90.00
_cell.angle_beta   90.00
_cell.angle_gamma   90.00
#
_symmetry.space_group_name_H-M   'P 1'
#
loop_
_entity.id
_entity.type
_entity.pdbx_description
1 polymer ?
#
loop_
_entity_poly.entity_id
_entity_poly.type
_entity_poly.pdbx_seq_one_letter_code
_entity_poly.pdbx_strand_id
1 'polypeptide(L)'
;MANLASLAKRGMSTAFGPRTINAYASFEQSGLLKPWQYNSRPLGDDDVEIKITHCGICGGDLMALDGGSAPRPCKKEEARALGAAKYYDLSDPEDVKKAAQSVDMLLVTVASPNLPYNTYISLVRKLGTLVVLGVPPDNISFNPMLLVGTGVRIVGNLVGSIEDVADTLKLAAEKNV
;
A
#
# COMPACT_ATOMS: atom_id res chain seq x y z
N MET A 1 27.04 -30.34 -10.28
CA MET A 1 27.51 -29.88 -8.95
C MET A 1 28.55 -28.78 -9.16
N ALA A 2 28.17 -27.52 -8.99
CA ALA A 2 29.10 -26.41 -9.08
C ALA A 2 29.95 -26.36 -7.80
N ASN A 3 31.28 -26.33 -7.97
CA ASN A 3 32.25 -26.36 -6.88
C ASN A 3 32.14 -25.09 -6.01
N LEU A 4 32.08 -25.24 -4.67
CA LEU A 4 32.03 -24.16 -3.68
C LEU A 4 33.13 -23.10 -3.90
N ALA A 5 34.27 -23.47 -4.47
CA ALA A 5 35.36 -22.55 -4.80
C ALA A 5 34.97 -21.46 -5.83
N SER A 6 33.93 -21.69 -6.65
CA SER A 6 33.47 -20.72 -7.65
C SER A 6 32.58 -19.61 -7.06
N LEU A 7 31.97 -19.84 -5.89
CA LEU A 7 31.11 -18.87 -5.20
C LEU A 7 31.93 -17.86 -4.37
N ALA A 8 33.09 -18.27 -3.85
CA ALA A 8 34.00 -17.40 -3.10
C ALA A 8 34.57 -16.23 -3.94
N LYS A 9 34.70 -16.39 -5.26
CA LYS A 9 35.17 -15.32 -6.17
C LYS A 9 34.14 -14.21 -6.40
N ARG A 10 32.88 -14.37 -5.96
CA ARG A 10 31.81 -13.38 -6.09
C ARG A 10 31.60 -12.50 -4.84
N GLY A 11 32.46 -12.61 -3.82
CA GLY A 11 32.37 -11.75 -2.63
C GLY A 11 31.16 -12.03 -1.72
N MET A 12 30.46 -13.17 -1.89
CA MET A 12 29.44 -13.62 -0.96
C MET A 12 30.09 -14.28 0.26
N SER A 13 30.16 -13.51 1.34
CA SER A 13 30.46 -13.99 2.69
C SER A 13 29.37 -14.98 3.12
N THR A 14 29.75 -16.22 3.43
CA THR A 14 28.83 -17.30 3.84
C THR A 14 28.62 -17.37 5.36
N ALA A 15 28.85 -16.28 6.11
CA ALA A 15 28.58 -16.25 7.54
C ALA A 15 28.33 -14.81 8.01
N PHE A 16 27.11 -14.32 7.87
CA PHE A 16 26.68 -13.07 8.48
C PHE A 16 26.13 -13.36 9.88
N GLY A 17 26.90 -12.99 10.91
CA GLY A 17 26.52 -13.13 12.31
C GLY A 17 25.38 -12.19 12.74
N PRO A 18 24.89 -12.32 14.00
CA PRO A 18 23.92 -11.40 14.58
C PRO A 18 24.40 -9.96 14.44
N ARG A 19 23.56 -9.08 13.91
CA ARG A 19 23.88 -7.65 13.78
C ARG A 19 22.87 -6.80 14.52
N THR A 20 23.34 -5.74 15.14
CA THR A 20 22.48 -4.74 15.78
C THR A 20 21.82 -3.90 14.70
N ILE A 21 20.49 -3.94 14.66
CA ILE A 21 19.67 -3.18 13.73
C ILE A 21 19.13 -1.97 14.48
N ASN A 22 19.44 -0.79 13.96
CA ASN A 22 18.84 0.47 14.40
C ASN A 22 17.48 0.62 13.71
N ALA A 23 16.43 0.78 14.49
CA ALA A 23 15.06 0.93 14.03
C ALA A 23 14.36 2.05 14.81
N TYR A 24 13.15 2.39 14.38
CA TYR A 24 12.22 3.18 15.16
C TYR A 24 11.02 2.30 15.49
N ALA A 25 10.57 2.31 16.74
CA ALA A 25 9.44 1.53 17.19
C ALA A 25 8.49 2.39 18.03
N SER A 26 7.19 2.12 17.90
CA SER A 26 6.19 2.56 18.88
C SER A 26 5.78 1.37 19.74
N PHE A 27 5.63 1.61 21.04
CA PHE A 27 5.20 0.60 22.00
C PHE A 27 3.74 0.81 22.43
N GLU A 28 3.08 1.84 21.90
CA GLU A 28 1.70 2.22 22.18
C GLU A 28 1.00 2.55 20.85
N GLN A 29 -0.30 2.29 20.75
CA GLN A 29 -1.10 2.64 19.57
C GLN A 29 -1.08 4.17 19.38
N SER A 30 -0.75 4.64 18.17
CA SER A 30 -0.53 6.06 17.85
C SER A 30 0.57 6.75 18.69
N GLY A 31 1.45 5.96 19.33
CA GLY A 31 2.56 6.50 20.12
C GLY A 31 3.67 7.10 19.26
N LEU A 32 4.45 8.01 19.84
CA LEU A 32 5.63 8.56 19.18
C LEU A 32 6.68 7.46 18.95
N LEU A 33 7.17 7.38 17.70
CA LEU A 33 8.30 6.52 17.34
C LEU A 33 9.54 6.89 18.15
N LYS A 34 10.08 5.91 18.87
CA LYS A 34 11.34 6.05 19.62
C LYS A 34 12.43 5.24 18.93
N PRO A 35 13.69 5.74 18.92
CA PRO A 35 14.82 4.93 18.51
C PRO A 35 14.84 3.62 19.31
N TRP A 36 14.97 2.52 18.59
CA TRP A 36 14.99 1.18 19.14
C TRP A 36 16.09 0.37 18.47
N GLN A 37 16.68 -0.56 19.21
CA GLN A 37 17.70 -1.46 18.69
C GLN A 37 17.32 -2.89 19.01
N TYR A 38 17.50 -3.76 18.02
CA TYR A 38 17.39 -5.20 18.24
C TYR A 38 18.54 -5.93 17.55
N ASN A 39 18.91 -7.07 18.11
CA ASN A 39 19.91 -7.94 17.50
C ASN A 39 19.22 -8.95 16.61
N SER A 40 19.58 -8.96 15.32
CA SER A 40 19.06 -9.95 14.39
C SER A 40 19.55 -11.34 14.77
N ARG A 41 18.75 -12.37 14.48
CA ARG A 41 19.27 -13.75 14.48
C ARG A 41 20.34 -13.91 13.39
N PRO A 42 21.24 -14.90 13.52
CA PRO A 42 22.11 -15.30 12.41
C PRO A 42 21.26 -15.70 11.18
N LEU A 43 21.79 -15.42 9.99
CA LEU A 43 21.19 -15.88 8.74
C LEU A 43 21.43 -17.39 8.57
N GLY A 44 20.37 -18.13 8.25
CA GLY A 44 20.41 -19.56 7.95
C GLY A 44 20.63 -19.81 6.46
N ASP A 45 20.71 -21.10 6.09
CA ASP A 45 21.07 -21.52 4.73
C ASP A 45 20.05 -21.10 3.64
N ASP A 46 18.80 -20.84 4.04
CA ASP A 46 17.71 -20.40 3.16
C ASP A 46 17.41 -18.89 3.24
N ASP A 47 18.18 -18.13 4.04
CA ASP A 47 17.96 -16.69 4.19
C ASP A 47 18.80 -15.88 3.19
N VAL A 48 18.21 -14.81 2.63
CA VAL A 48 18.90 -13.85 1.78
C VAL A 48 19.00 -12.49 2.47
N GLU A 49 20.20 -11.89 2.45
CA GLU A 49 20.42 -10.54 2.96
C GLU A 49 20.31 -9.52 1.83
N ILE A 50 19.44 -8.53 2.00
CA ILE A 50 19.27 -7.44 1.03
C ILE A 50 19.70 -6.14 1.69
N LYS A 51 20.66 -5.45 1.07
CA LYS A 51 21.04 -4.09 1.49
C LYS A 51 20.02 -3.09 0.94
N ILE A 52 19.17 -2.58 1.82
CA ILE A 52 18.24 -1.49 1.50
C ILE A 52 19.00 -0.17 1.64
N THR A 53 19.12 0.59 0.56
CA THR A 53 19.79 1.90 0.57
C THR A 53 18.83 3.02 0.96
N HIS A 54 17.56 2.91 0.55
CA HIS A 54 16.51 3.88 0.80
C HIS A 54 15.17 3.14 0.92
N CYS A 55 14.28 3.61 1.79
CA CYS A 55 12.91 3.10 1.93
C CYS A 55 12.01 4.29 2.30
N GLY A 56 10.86 4.41 1.64
CA GLY A 56 9.84 5.38 1.99
C GLY A 56 8.88 4.83 3.04
N ILE A 57 8.18 5.72 3.74
CA ILE A 57 7.09 5.36 4.66
C ILE A 57 5.77 5.42 3.89
N CYS A 58 5.02 4.32 3.85
CA CYS A 58 3.71 4.24 3.22
C CYS A 58 2.59 4.56 4.23
N GLY A 59 1.41 4.92 3.74
CA GLY A 59 0.21 5.04 4.58
C GLY A 59 -0.12 3.75 5.36
N GLY A 60 0.28 2.58 4.85
CA GLY A 60 0.16 1.31 5.57
C GLY A 60 1.02 1.23 6.84
N ASP A 61 2.21 1.84 6.84
CA ASP A 61 3.09 1.89 8.02
C ASP A 61 2.49 2.78 9.10
N LEU A 62 1.91 3.92 8.71
CA LEU A 62 1.18 4.81 9.62
C LEU A 62 -0.09 4.12 10.16
N MET A 63 -0.82 3.40 9.31
CA MET A 63 -1.96 2.59 9.73
C MET A 63 -1.57 1.50 10.74
N ALA A 64 -0.39 0.88 10.57
CA ALA A 64 0.13 -0.10 11.51
C ALA A 64 0.47 0.53 12.87
N LEU A 65 0.95 1.78 12.88
CA LEU A 65 1.20 2.54 14.11
C LEU A 65 -0.10 3.00 14.78
N ASP A 66 -1.09 3.44 14.01
CA ASP A 66 -2.35 3.99 14.53
C ASP A 66 -3.42 2.93 14.83
N GLY A 67 -3.13 1.65 14.59
CA GLY A 67 -4.09 0.55 14.73
C GLY A 67 -5.29 0.66 13.77
N GLY A 68 -5.08 1.26 12.60
CA GLY A 68 -6.02 1.28 11.48
C GLY A 68 -7.19 2.27 11.57
N SER A 69 -7.29 3.09 12.62
CA SER A 69 -8.52 3.85 12.93
C SER A 69 -8.34 5.35 13.18
N ALA A 70 -7.31 5.99 12.59
CA ALA A 70 -7.16 7.44 12.68
C ALA A 70 -8.49 8.15 12.29
N PRO A 71 -9.06 9.01 13.16
CA PRO A 71 -10.42 9.53 13.04
C PRO A 71 -10.58 10.41 11.79
N ARG A 72 -11.78 10.36 11.21
CA ARG A 72 -12.15 10.94 9.90
C ARG A 72 -11.95 12.45 9.65
N PRO A 73 -11.71 13.35 10.63
CA PRO A 73 -11.38 14.75 10.33
C PRO A 73 -9.99 14.94 9.72
N CYS A 74 -8.97 14.20 10.20
CA CYS A 74 -7.58 14.43 9.82
C CYS A 74 -7.32 14.07 8.34
N LYS A 75 -7.95 12.99 7.85
CA LYS A 75 -7.76 12.51 6.48
C LYS A 75 -8.22 13.50 5.41
N LYS A 76 -9.22 14.35 5.70
CA LYS A 76 -9.68 15.37 4.77
C LYS A 76 -8.64 16.48 4.60
N GLU A 77 -8.04 16.91 5.71
CA GLU A 77 -7.01 17.95 5.72
C GLU A 77 -5.70 17.44 5.11
N GLU A 78 -5.30 16.21 5.44
CA GLU A 78 -4.16 15.53 4.83
C GLU A 78 -4.35 15.31 3.32
N ALA A 79 -5.51 14.81 2.89
CA ALA A 79 -5.80 14.64 1.46
C ALA A 79 -5.69 15.96 0.70
N ARG A 80 -6.15 17.07 1.31
CA ARG A 80 -6.00 18.41 0.73
C ARG A 80 -4.56 18.89 0.73
N ALA A 81 -3.80 18.64 1.79
CA ALA A 81 -2.38 18.97 1.87
C ALA A 81 -1.56 18.21 0.81
N LEU A 82 -1.94 16.98 0.51
CA LEU A 82 -1.37 16.15 -0.56
C LEU A 82 -1.85 16.55 -1.97
N GLY A 83 -2.71 17.57 -2.10
CA GLY A 83 -3.13 18.12 -3.39
C GLY A 83 -4.44 17.55 -3.95
N ALA A 84 -5.27 16.86 -3.16
CA ALA A 84 -6.57 16.38 -3.62
C ALA A 84 -7.49 17.56 -4.01
N ALA A 85 -7.91 17.59 -5.28
CA ALA A 85 -8.80 18.63 -5.81
C ALA A 85 -10.21 18.57 -5.19
N LYS A 86 -10.70 17.37 -4.88
CA LYS A 86 -12.03 17.12 -4.30
C LYS A 86 -11.93 16.03 -3.25
N TYR A 87 -12.75 16.16 -2.21
CA TYR A 87 -12.90 15.18 -1.15
C TYR A 87 -14.39 14.93 -0.92
N TYR A 88 -14.77 13.66 -0.80
CA TYR A 88 -16.13 13.22 -0.57
C TYR A 88 -16.14 12.21 0.58
N ASP A 89 -17.05 12.38 1.54
CA ASP A 89 -17.30 11.36 2.56
C ASP A 89 -18.38 10.39 2.08
N LEU A 90 -18.05 9.11 1.92
CA LEU A 90 -19.00 8.10 1.47
C LEU A 90 -20.01 7.67 2.55
N SER A 91 -19.83 8.14 3.79
CA SER A 91 -20.83 7.99 4.86
C SER A 91 -22.01 8.94 4.66
N ASP A 92 -21.78 10.07 3.97
CA ASP A 92 -22.79 11.10 3.73
C ASP A 92 -23.50 10.85 2.39
N PRO A 93 -24.82 10.59 2.38
CA PRO A 93 -25.56 10.28 1.15
C PRO A 93 -25.50 11.37 0.08
N GLU A 94 -25.36 12.63 0.50
CA GLU A 94 -25.26 13.77 -0.42
C GLU A 94 -23.92 13.81 -1.15
N ASP A 95 -22.82 13.44 -0.48
CA ASP A 95 -21.51 13.38 -1.11
C ASP A 95 -21.38 12.17 -2.03
N VAL A 96 -22.03 11.05 -1.70
CA VAL A 96 -22.16 9.90 -2.61
C VAL A 96 -22.87 10.29 -3.91
N LYS A 97 -23.96 11.07 -3.83
CA LYS A 97 -24.66 11.55 -5.04
C LYS A 97 -23.80 12.49 -5.88
N LYS A 98 -23.05 13.39 -5.24
CA LYS A 98 -22.14 14.31 -5.96
C LYS A 98 -20.98 13.58 -6.63
N ALA A 99 -20.51 12.48 -6.03
CA ALA A 99 -19.41 11.68 -6.53
C ALA A 99 -19.86 10.60 -7.53
N ALA A 100 -21.17 10.38 -7.70
CA ALA A 100 -21.72 9.43 -8.66
C ALA A 100 -21.26 9.77 -10.09
N GLN A 101 -20.75 8.76 -10.80
CA GLN A 101 -20.23 8.87 -12.17
C GLN A 101 -19.25 10.04 -12.39
N SER A 102 -18.45 10.36 -11.37
CA SER A 102 -17.55 11.52 -11.41
C SER A 102 -16.15 11.19 -11.91
N VAL A 103 -15.73 9.91 -11.83
CA VAL A 103 -14.37 9.47 -12.15
C VAL A 103 -14.36 8.41 -13.25
N ASP A 104 -13.36 8.46 -14.12
CA ASP A 104 -13.12 7.44 -15.16
C ASP A 104 -12.39 6.21 -14.59
N MET A 105 -11.63 6.41 -13.51
CA MET A 105 -10.88 5.38 -12.81
C MET A 105 -10.99 5.58 -11.29
N LEU A 106 -11.26 4.50 -10.55
CA LEU A 106 -11.34 4.51 -9.10
C LEU A 106 -10.32 3.52 -8.52
N LEU A 107 -9.41 4.01 -7.66
CA LEU A 107 -8.48 3.18 -6.91
C LEU A 107 -9.07 2.88 -5.53
N VAL A 108 -9.29 1.61 -5.22
CA VAL A 108 -9.80 1.15 -3.92
C VAL A 108 -8.63 0.62 -3.10
N THR A 109 -8.14 1.43 -2.18
CA THR A 109 -6.99 1.12 -1.31
C THR A 109 -7.40 0.66 0.10
N VAL A 110 -8.69 0.74 0.43
CA VAL A 110 -9.20 0.36 1.75
C VAL A 110 -9.32 -1.17 1.86
N ALA A 111 -8.86 -1.71 3.00
CA ALA A 111 -9.07 -3.10 3.39
C ALA A 111 -9.85 -3.12 4.70
N SER A 112 -11.16 -3.32 4.63
CA SER A 112 -12.04 -3.42 5.80
C SER A 112 -13.17 -4.41 5.52
N PRO A 113 -13.82 -4.99 6.54
CA PRO A 113 -14.96 -5.87 6.33
C PRO A 113 -16.17 -5.12 5.70
N ASN A 114 -16.95 -5.80 4.87
CA ASN A 114 -18.23 -5.32 4.33
C ASN A 114 -18.14 -4.02 3.51
N LEU A 115 -17.19 -3.94 2.59
CA LEU A 115 -17.04 -2.76 1.73
C LEU A 115 -18.22 -2.62 0.73
N PRO A 116 -18.77 -1.41 0.54
CA PRO A 116 -19.92 -1.17 -0.32
C PRO A 116 -19.55 -1.07 -1.81
N TYR A 117 -19.18 -2.20 -2.43
CA TYR A 117 -18.76 -2.24 -3.84
C TYR A 117 -19.82 -1.76 -4.84
N ASN A 118 -21.11 -1.91 -4.53
CA ASN A 118 -22.20 -1.33 -5.35
C ASN A 118 -22.09 0.19 -5.44
N THR A 119 -21.74 0.85 -4.33
CA THR A 119 -21.50 2.29 -4.31
C THR A 119 -20.27 2.62 -5.13
N TYR A 120 -19.17 1.88 -4.97
CA TYR A 120 -17.96 2.13 -5.75
C TYR A 120 -18.18 2.03 -7.26
N ILE A 121 -18.96 1.05 -7.71
CA ILE A 121 -19.31 0.91 -9.13
C ILE A 121 -20.14 2.11 -9.61
N SER A 122 -21.03 2.68 -8.77
CA SER A 122 -21.84 3.84 -9.16
C SER A 122 -21.06 5.17 -9.17
N LEU A 123 -19.95 5.26 -8.45
CA LEU A 123 -19.03 6.41 -8.50
C LEU A 123 -18.25 6.48 -9.81
N VAL A 124 -18.00 5.33 -10.43
CA VAL A 124 -17.27 5.23 -11.70
C VAL A 124 -18.20 5.53 -12.87
N ARG A 125 -17.70 6.27 -13.86
CA ARG A 125 -18.42 6.52 -15.12
C ARG A 125 -18.66 5.22 -15.88
N LYS A 126 -19.63 5.25 -16.79
CA LYS A 126 -19.87 4.15 -17.73
C LYS A 126 -18.57 3.85 -18.47
N LEU A 127 -18.25 2.56 -18.62
CA LEU A 127 -17.01 2.06 -19.23
C LEU A 127 -15.71 2.46 -18.50
N GLY A 128 -15.79 2.99 -17.29
CA GLY A 128 -14.63 3.28 -16.46
C GLY A 128 -14.02 2.03 -15.80
N THR A 129 -12.99 2.24 -14.99
CA THR A 129 -12.22 1.15 -14.38
C THR A 129 -12.14 1.29 -12.86
N LEU A 130 -12.52 0.25 -12.14
CA LEU A 130 -12.34 0.13 -10.71
C LEU A 130 -11.14 -0.80 -10.44
N VAL A 131 -10.11 -0.27 -9.78
CA VAL A 131 -8.89 -0.99 -9.42
C VAL A 131 -8.94 -1.35 -7.94
N VAL A 132 -8.94 -2.63 -7.64
CA VAL A 132 -8.91 -3.15 -6.27
C VAL A 132 -7.45 -3.39 -5.87
N LEU A 133 -6.98 -2.63 -4.89
CA LEU A 133 -5.64 -2.75 -4.30
C LEU A 133 -5.73 -3.26 -2.85
N GLY A 134 -6.77 -2.85 -2.11
CA GLY A 134 -7.06 -3.35 -0.77
C GLY A 134 -7.74 -4.72 -0.81
N VAL A 135 -7.17 -5.71 -0.12
CA VAL A 135 -7.75 -7.05 -0.02
C VAL A 135 -8.65 -7.12 1.21
N PRO A 136 -9.99 -7.16 1.06
CA PRO A 136 -10.89 -7.35 2.19
C PRO A 136 -10.77 -8.78 2.75
N PRO A 137 -11.03 -8.99 4.05
CA PRO A 137 -11.07 -10.31 4.65
C PRO A 137 -12.28 -11.15 4.19
N ASP A 138 -13.31 -10.50 3.66
CA ASP A 138 -14.56 -11.06 3.15
C ASP A 138 -14.64 -11.06 1.62
N ASN A 139 -15.59 -11.85 1.08
CA ASN A 139 -15.82 -11.92 -0.36
C ASN A 139 -16.40 -10.60 -0.91
N ILE A 140 -15.86 -10.16 -2.05
CA ILE A 140 -16.40 -9.03 -2.79
C ILE A 140 -17.77 -9.41 -3.37
N SER A 141 -18.82 -8.67 -2.99
CA SER A 141 -20.17 -8.85 -3.52
C SER A 141 -20.70 -7.55 -4.13
N PHE A 142 -21.34 -7.66 -5.29
CA PHE A 142 -21.99 -6.56 -5.99
C PHE A 142 -23.11 -7.07 -6.89
N ASN A 143 -24.01 -6.17 -7.30
CA ASN A 143 -25.10 -6.49 -8.22
C ASN A 143 -24.57 -6.59 -9.67
N PRO A 144 -24.63 -7.77 -10.31
CA PRO A 144 -24.13 -7.94 -11.68
C PRO A 144 -24.81 -7.03 -12.71
N MET A 145 -26.07 -6.66 -12.49
CA MET A 145 -26.78 -5.73 -13.37
C MET A 145 -26.14 -4.35 -13.40
N LEU A 146 -25.45 -3.92 -12.33
CA LEU A 146 -24.71 -2.67 -12.34
C LEU A 146 -23.53 -2.73 -13.30
N LEU A 147 -22.79 -3.85 -13.33
CA LEU A 147 -21.70 -4.04 -14.30
C LEU A 147 -22.22 -4.12 -15.72
N VAL A 148 -23.29 -4.89 -15.98
CA VAL A 148 -23.88 -5.00 -17.32
C VAL A 148 -24.41 -3.64 -17.79
N GLY A 149 -25.09 -2.89 -16.93
CA GLY A 149 -25.69 -1.60 -17.27
C GLY A 149 -24.69 -0.45 -17.42
N THR A 150 -23.53 -0.52 -16.76
CA THR A 150 -22.51 0.54 -16.82
C THR A 150 -21.30 0.18 -17.67
N GLY A 151 -21.01 -1.11 -17.86
CA GLY A 151 -19.82 -1.62 -18.52
C GLY A 151 -18.51 -1.32 -17.76
N VAL A 152 -18.59 -1.08 -16.45
CA VAL A 152 -17.41 -0.85 -15.60
C VAL A 152 -16.51 -2.10 -15.58
N ARG A 153 -15.20 -1.89 -15.67
CA ARG A 153 -14.20 -2.95 -15.56
C ARG A 153 -13.68 -3.02 -14.12
N ILE A 154 -13.55 -4.22 -13.58
CA ILE A 154 -12.92 -4.44 -12.27
C ILE A 154 -11.58 -5.13 -12.52
N VAL A 155 -10.50 -4.54 -12.03
CA VAL A 155 -9.14 -5.08 -12.15
C VAL A 155 -8.47 -5.08 -10.78
N GLY A 156 -7.60 -6.04 -10.53
CA GLY A 156 -6.79 -6.11 -9.32
C GLY A 156 -5.32 -5.96 -9.66
N ASN A 157 -4.55 -5.35 -8.77
CA ASN A 157 -3.10 -5.33 -8.86
C ASN A 157 -2.49 -5.32 -7.46
N LEU A 158 -1.43 -6.10 -7.25
CA LEU A 158 -0.77 -6.18 -5.94
C LEU A 158 0.62 -5.55 -5.96
N VAL A 159 1.42 -5.89 -6.98
CA VAL A 159 2.82 -5.47 -7.10
C VAL A 159 3.10 -5.16 -8.58
N GLY A 160 3.94 -4.15 -8.83
CA GLY A 160 4.44 -3.83 -10.18
C GLY A 160 5.60 -4.72 -10.62
N SER A 161 6.03 -4.55 -11.86
CA SER A 161 7.26 -5.17 -12.36
C SER A 161 8.51 -4.56 -11.70
N ILE A 162 9.67 -5.20 -11.88
CA ILE A 162 10.95 -4.69 -11.34
C ILE A 162 11.27 -3.32 -11.96
N GLU A 163 10.94 -3.15 -13.24
CA GLU A 163 11.09 -1.90 -13.97
C GLU A 163 10.20 -0.80 -13.39
N ASP A 164 8.93 -1.08 -13.07
CA ASP A 164 8.02 -0.11 -12.44
C ASP A 164 8.55 0.35 -11.08
N VAL A 165 9.12 -0.58 -10.30
CA VAL A 165 9.75 -0.27 -9.01
C VAL A 165 10.98 0.61 -9.21
N ALA A 166 11.84 0.29 -10.18
CA ALA A 166 13.03 1.08 -10.49
C ALA A 166 12.68 2.50 -10.93
N ASP A 167 11.67 2.66 -11.78
CA ASP A 167 11.19 3.96 -12.25
C ASP A 167 10.57 4.78 -11.10
N THR A 168 9.83 4.13 -10.20
CA THR A 168 9.29 4.78 -9.00
C THR A 168 10.40 5.27 -8.07
N LEU A 169 11.43 4.46 -7.83
CA LEU A 169 12.60 4.85 -7.03
C LEU A 169 13.39 6.00 -7.67
N LYS A 170 13.52 5.98 -9.00
CA LYS A 170 14.16 7.07 -9.75
C LYS A 170 13.39 8.38 -9.58
N LEU A 171 12.05 8.34 -9.70
CA LEU A 171 11.21 9.52 -9.50
C LEU A 171 11.34 10.07 -8.07
N ALA A 172 11.35 9.20 -7.06
CA ALA A 172 11.55 9.62 -5.67
C ALA A 172 12.88 10.34 -5.47
N ALA A 173 13.97 9.79 -6.02
CA ALA A 173 15.29 10.42 -5.99
C ALA A 173 15.31 11.79 -6.70
N GLU A 174 14.65 11.93 -7.85
CA GLU A 174 14.54 13.21 -8.57
C GLU A 174 13.74 14.27 -7.82
N LYS A 175 12.73 13.84 -7.06
CA LYS A 175 11.85 14.71 -6.26
C LYS A 175 12.34 14.93 -4.83
N ASN A 176 13.41 14.23 -4.44
CA ASN A 176 14.01 14.29 -3.12
C ASN A 176 13.00 14.01 -1.98
N VAL A 177 12.20 12.96 -2.18
CA VAL A 177 11.21 12.43 -1.23
C VAL A 177 11.58 11.03 -0.78
#